data_AF-A0A9Q0KGT3-F1
#
_entry.id   AF-A0A9Q0KGT3-F1
#
_cell.length_a   1.000
_cell.length_b   1.000
_cell.length_c   1.000
_cell.angle_alpha   90.00
_cell.angle_beta   90.00
_cell.angle_gamma   90.00
#
_symmetry.space_group_name_H-M   'P 1'
#
loop_
_entity.id
_entity.type
_entity.pdbx_description
1 polymer ?
#
loop_
_entity_poly.entity_id
_entity_poly.type
_entity_poly.pdbx_seq_one_letter_code
_entity_poly.pdbx_strand_id
1 'polypeptide(L)'
;MKRKTSTLHKMAFRKLPKPMTITKSLETPSGVIPAKGTPNLVKPPANYAAPLPSVSLSFTSQEQLLQYLRIHLKPPFTSQDLLNFLKKKLRYHPKFAQFDLHIFGWASEIDSFRHDHFTYEWMIKTLAITDRFDGLQSVLEGMISNPCPCSDGIFSCPRTEPIFRFVINSYCRVGRLDQALVAFENMRKLIDGKPSVVIYNILINGYVKPRQHEKALELYGRMLKDKVKPDVITFNILISSYCRNSQFDLALNLFKEMRIKGCNPNVVSFNTLIKGFLRDKKYKEGISMAYEMLDLGCGFSSVTCEILLDGLCREGRVLEACDLLIDFSRKGAVPDEFDLLNVVEGLCVKGKVDRALEMVDELWAKRKFPSLVACTTLIEGLRGTGKIEEAFALMERMLKEGIVPDSVTYNCLLQALCDAGRTTDANKLKILASEKGLEPDGATYNILVYGYSREGRRKEGEVLVEEMLDRGFIPDLDSYNRLMDGLCGGKKSVSHQRKVRRG
;
A
#
# COMPACT_ATOMS: atom_id res chain seq x y z
N MET A 1 50.97 -2.15 25.68
CA MET A 1 51.16 -1.21 26.80
C MET A 1 49.89 -0.38 26.99
N LYS A 2 49.43 -0.30 28.25
CA LYS A 2 48.48 0.66 28.85
C LYS A 2 47.03 0.70 28.32
N ARG A 3 46.22 -0.17 28.95
CA ARG A 3 44.83 0.11 29.37
C ARG A 3 44.80 1.40 30.23
N LYS A 4 43.79 2.26 30.02
CA LYS A 4 43.28 3.16 31.07
C LYS A 4 41.76 3.15 31.06
N THR A 5 41.27 2.90 32.27
CA THR A 5 39.91 2.78 32.79
C THR A 5 39.34 4.16 33.18
N SER A 6 38.02 4.32 33.05
CA SER A 6 37.21 5.40 33.66
C SER A 6 35.74 4.93 33.59
N THR A 7 35.20 4.13 34.52
CA THR A 7 34.73 4.42 35.88
C THR A 7 33.54 5.38 35.98
N LEU A 8 32.35 4.78 36.13
CA LEU A 8 31.13 5.18 36.85
C LEU A 8 30.36 6.46 36.47
N HIS A 9 29.10 6.26 36.04
CA HIS A 9 27.91 6.72 36.80
C HIS A 9 26.80 5.65 36.71
N LYS A 10 26.58 4.95 37.82
CA LYS A 10 25.47 4.00 38.04
C LYS A 10 24.22 4.80 38.40
N MET A 11 23.19 4.83 37.54
CA MET A 11 21.85 5.25 37.94
C MET A 11 21.12 4.08 38.60
N ALA A 12 20.62 4.32 39.81
CA ALA A 12 19.95 3.37 40.66
C ALA A 12 18.55 3.01 40.11
N PHE A 13 18.31 1.71 39.92
CA PHE A 13 16.97 1.15 39.74
C PHE A 13 16.20 1.23 41.06
N ARG A 14 15.19 2.10 41.14
CA ARG A 14 14.19 2.06 42.22
C ARG A 14 13.34 0.79 42.04
N LYS A 15 13.43 -0.10 43.03
CA LYS A 15 12.57 -1.28 43.19
C LYS A 15 11.12 -0.84 43.40
N LEU A 16 10.22 -1.37 42.59
CA LEU A 16 8.76 -1.30 42.78
C LEU A 16 8.37 -2.08 44.06
N PRO A 17 7.48 -1.55 44.93
CA PRO A 17 6.96 -2.31 46.06
C PRO A 17 5.95 -3.37 45.60
N LYS A 18 6.01 -4.54 46.25
CA LYS A 18 5.13 -5.71 46.05
C LYS A 18 3.69 -5.42 46.52
N PRO A 19 2.67 -6.11 45.96
CA PRO A 19 1.28 -5.94 46.35
C PRO A 19 1.04 -6.45 47.78
N MET A 20 0.43 -5.61 48.61
CA MET A 20 -0.08 -5.99 49.94
C MET A 20 -1.42 -6.72 49.78
N THR A 21 -1.43 -7.99 50.16
CA THR A 21 -2.60 -8.78 50.50
C THR A 21 -3.16 -8.28 51.83
N ILE A 22 -4.43 -7.83 51.84
CA ILE A 22 -5.19 -7.63 53.07
C ILE A 22 -6.47 -8.47 52.98
N THR A 23 -6.45 -9.57 53.72
CA THR A 23 -7.61 -10.34 54.17
C THR A 23 -8.16 -9.69 55.45
N LYS A 24 -9.50 -9.52 55.53
CA LYS A 24 -10.36 -9.48 56.74
C LYS A 24 -11.71 -8.86 56.35
N SER A 25 -12.78 -9.66 56.20
CA SER A 25 -13.70 -10.20 57.22
C SER A 25 -14.89 -9.27 57.48
N LEU A 26 -16.09 -9.83 57.28
CA LEU A 26 -17.39 -9.23 57.52
C LEU A 26 -17.54 -8.76 58.97
N GLU A 27 -18.05 -7.55 59.17
CA GLU A 27 -18.86 -7.20 60.35
C GLU A 27 -19.98 -6.24 59.93
N THR A 28 -21.20 -6.64 60.27
CA THR A 28 -22.44 -5.84 60.20
C THR A 28 -22.53 -4.93 61.42
N PRO A 29 -23.20 -3.77 61.30
CA PRO A 29 -23.98 -3.27 62.42
C PRO A 29 -25.45 -3.15 62.04
N SER A 30 -26.22 -4.03 62.67
CA SER A 30 -27.65 -3.92 62.91
C SER A 30 -27.98 -2.67 63.72
N GLY A 31 -28.83 -1.80 63.18
CA GLY A 31 -29.50 -0.72 63.90
C GLY A 31 -30.88 -0.48 63.29
N VAL A 32 -31.91 -1.03 63.93
CA VAL A 32 -33.33 -0.86 63.59
C VAL A 32 -33.91 0.28 64.43
N ILE A 33 -34.88 1.02 63.86
CA ILE A 33 -36.08 1.69 64.45
C ILE A 33 -36.32 3.07 63.76
N PRO A 34 -37.56 3.50 63.38
CA PRO A 34 -38.70 2.80 62.80
C PRO A 34 -39.26 3.51 61.53
N ALA A 35 -40.21 2.85 60.85
CA ALA A 35 -40.89 3.35 59.66
C ALA A 35 -41.71 4.64 59.88
N LYS A 36 -41.56 5.61 58.97
CA LYS A 36 -42.57 6.65 58.70
C LYS A 36 -42.96 6.63 57.22
N GLY A 37 -44.20 6.18 56.99
CA GLY A 37 -45.08 6.50 55.86
C GLY A 37 -44.46 6.56 54.47
N THR A 38 -44.49 5.45 53.75
CA THR A 38 -44.55 5.49 52.28
C THR A 38 -45.84 6.18 51.85
N PRO A 39 -45.82 7.30 51.12
CA PRO A 39 -46.97 7.65 50.29
C PRO A 39 -47.06 6.57 49.22
N ASN A 40 -48.24 5.97 49.08
CA ASN A 40 -48.55 5.01 48.02
C ASN A 40 -48.15 5.59 46.66
N LEU A 41 -46.98 5.18 46.15
CA LEU A 41 -46.69 5.27 44.73
C LEU A 41 -47.55 4.23 44.05
N VAL A 42 -48.68 4.71 43.55
CA VAL A 42 -49.55 4.03 42.59
C VAL A 42 -48.65 3.32 41.58
N LYS A 43 -48.74 1.99 41.50
CA LYS A 43 -48.11 1.22 40.43
C LYS A 43 -48.56 1.84 39.09
N PRO A 44 -47.64 2.24 38.20
CA PRO A 44 -48.06 2.70 36.89
C PRO A 44 -48.79 1.54 36.19
N PRO A 45 -49.90 1.82 35.48
CA PRO A 45 -50.62 0.78 34.75
C PRO A 45 -49.70 0.10 33.74
N ALA A 46 -49.87 -1.21 33.57
CA ALA A 46 -49.01 -2.13 32.82
C ALA A 46 -48.99 -1.92 31.28
N ASN A 47 -49.26 -0.71 30.77
CA ASN A 47 -49.44 -0.43 29.35
C ASN A 47 -48.74 0.86 28.87
N TYR A 48 -47.56 1.18 29.40
CA TYR A 48 -46.63 2.07 28.69
C TYR A 48 -45.68 1.22 27.83
N ALA A 49 -46.19 0.71 26.71
CA ALA A 49 -45.31 0.34 25.62
C ALA A 49 -44.79 1.65 25.02
N ALA A 50 -43.48 1.90 25.15
CA ALA A 50 -42.85 3.00 24.42
C ALA A 50 -43.26 2.93 22.94
N PRO A 51 -43.58 4.07 22.29
CA PRO A 51 -43.92 4.06 20.87
C PRO A 51 -42.77 3.41 20.09
N LEU A 52 -43.15 2.57 19.14
CA LEU A 52 -42.23 1.80 18.31
C LEU A 52 -41.73 2.66 17.14
N PRO A 53 -40.59 2.33 16.48
CA PRO A 53 -40.04 3.20 15.44
C PRO A 53 -41.07 3.46 14.34
N SER A 54 -41.47 4.71 14.15
CA SER A 54 -42.38 5.09 13.06
C SER A 54 -41.60 5.14 11.75
N VAL A 55 -41.81 4.16 10.89
CA VAL A 55 -41.17 4.08 9.57
C VAL A 55 -42.25 4.16 8.50
N SER A 56 -41.99 4.86 7.41
CA SER A 56 -42.81 4.84 6.18
C SER A 56 -42.65 3.48 5.45
N LEU A 57 -43.13 2.40 6.09
CA LEU A 57 -43.14 1.05 5.55
C LEU A 57 -44.52 0.69 4.99
N SER A 58 -44.57 -0.33 4.14
CA SER A 58 -45.82 -1.06 3.96
C SER A 58 -46.21 -1.68 5.30
N PHE A 59 -47.50 -1.64 5.63
CA PHE A 59 -48.04 -2.10 6.92
C PHE A 59 -47.53 -3.50 7.32
N THR A 60 -47.46 -4.43 6.36
CA THR A 60 -46.98 -5.80 6.57
C THR A 60 -45.49 -5.88 6.93
N SER A 61 -44.63 -5.04 6.34
CA SER A 61 -43.20 -5.01 6.66
C SER A 61 -42.92 -4.39 8.02
N GLN A 62 -43.78 -3.44 8.44
CA GLN A 62 -43.73 -2.87 9.78
C GLN A 62 -44.05 -3.93 10.84
N GLU A 63 -45.15 -4.67 10.71
CA GLU A 63 -45.52 -5.72 11.68
C GLU A 63 -44.45 -6.82 11.83
N GLN A 64 -43.84 -7.25 10.72
CA GLN A 64 -42.77 -8.27 10.75
C GLN A 64 -41.52 -7.77 11.49
N LEU A 65 -41.13 -6.51 11.27
CA LEU A 65 -40.01 -5.90 11.99
C LEU A 65 -40.33 -5.77 13.49
N LEU A 66 -41.56 -5.38 13.83
CA LEU A 66 -42.02 -5.26 15.21
C LEU A 66 -42.00 -6.61 15.94
N GLN A 67 -42.47 -7.67 15.28
CA GLN A 67 -42.41 -9.02 15.85
C GLN A 67 -40.96 -9.47 16.05
N TYR A 68 -40.08 -9.17 15.10
CA TYR A 68 -38.65 -9.49 15.20
C TYR A 68 -37.98 -8.78 16.39
N LEU A 69 -38.25 -7.48 16.56
CA LEU A 69 -37.76 -6.71 17.72
C LEU A 69 -38.30 -7.27 19.04
N ARG A 70 -39.60 -7.58 19.12
CA ARG A 70 -40.20 -8.19 20.31
C ARG A 70 -39.55 -9.51 20.70
N ILE A 71 -39.06 -10.30 19.76
CA ILE A 71 -38.40 -11.59 20.06
C ILE A 71 -36.97 -11.38 20.55
N HIS A 72 -36.27 -10.36 20.05
CA HIS A 72 -34.81 -10.28 20.17
C HIS A 72 -34.26 -9.09 20.97
N LEU A 73 -35.06 -8.05 21.23
CA LEU A 73 -34.65 -6.84 21.96
C LEU A 73 -35.87 -6.21 22.68
N LYS A 74 -36.15 -6.65 23.92
CA LYS A 74 -37.28 -6.16 24.74
C LYS A 74 -36.81 -5.13 25.77
N PRO A 75 -37.46 -3.96 25.90
CA PRO A 75 -37.17 -3.01 26.99
C PRO A 75 -37.53 -3.58 28.38
N PRO A 76 -36.81 -3.19 29.46
CA PRO A 76 -35.59 -2.39 29.46
C PRO A 76 -34.37 -3.20 28.99
N PHE A 77 -33.45 -2.57 28.26
CA PHE A 77 -32.20 -3.19 27.80
C PHE A 77 -31.02 -2.23 27.94
N THR A 78 -29.80 -2.77 27.97
CA THR A 78 -28.57 -1.96 28.09
C THR A 78 -27.98 -1.58 26.73
N SER A 79 -27.03 -0.64 26.70
CA SER A 79 -26.25 -0.32 25.49
C SER A 79 -25.53 -1.56 24.92
N GLN A 80 -25.10 -2.48 25.78
CA GLN A 80 -24.46 -3.73 25.36
C GLN A 80 -25.47 -4.69 24.68
N ASP A 81 -26.71 -4.75 25.17
CA ASP A 81 -27.76 -5.58 24.57
C ASP A 81 -28.15 -5.08 23.18
N LEU A 82 -28.35 -3.75 23.05
CA LEU A 82 -28.59 -3.11 21.76
C LEU A 82 -27.42 -3.38 20.79
N LEU A 83 -26.19 -3.19 21.24
CA LEU A 83 -25.00 -3.41 20.42
C LEU A 83 -24.87 -4.87 19.95
N ASN A 84 -25.14 -5.82 20.84
CA ASN A 84 -25.15 -7.25 20.53
C ASN A 84 -26.21 -7.58 19.48
N PHE A 85 -27.43 -7.04 19.64
CA PHE A 85 -28.51 -7.20 18.67
C PHE A 85 -28.11 -6.65 17.30
N LEU A 86 -27.66 -5.40 17.25
CA LEU A 86 -27.25 -4.72 16.02
C LEU A 86 -26.13 -5.47 15.29
N LYS A 87 -25.08 -5.91 16.01
CA LYS A 87 -23.93 -6.61 15.44
C LYS A 87 -24.23 -8.04 14.99
N LYS A 88 -24.89 -8.83 15.83
CA LYS A 88 -24.98 -10.29 15.66
C LYS A 88 -26.27 -10.73 14.97
N LYS A 89 -27.37 -9.99 15.16
CA LYS A 89 -28.70 -10.39 14.69
C LYS A 89 -29.18 -9.54 13.52
N LEU A 90 -29.03 -8.22 13.61
CA LEU A 90 -29.58 -7.31 12.59
C LEU A 90 -28.68 -7.16 11.36
N ARG A 91 -27.35 -6.99 11.54
CA ARG A 91 -26.40 -6.66 10.46
C ARG A 91 -26.46 -7.60 9.24
N TYR A 92 -26.69 -8.89 9.48
CA TYR A 92 -26.72 -9.93 8.43
C TYR A 92 -28.15 -10.32 8.04
N HIS A 93 -29.17 -9.65 8.58
CA HIS A 93 -30.56 -10.01 8.31
C HIS A 93 -30.98 -9.50 6.92
N PRO A 94 -31.40 -10.39 6.00
CA PRO A 94 -31.61 -10.05 4.59
C PRO A 94 -32.70 -8.98 4.36
N LYS A 95 -33.68 -8.89 5.27
CA LYS A 95 -34.79 -7.92 5.16
C LYS A 95 -34.65 -6.69 6.07
N PHE A 96 -33.88 -6.79 7.15
CA PHE A 96 -33.96 -5.80 8.23
C PHE A 96 -32.66 -5.04 8.48
N ALA A 97 -31.54 -5.45 7.88
CA ALA A 97 -30.24 -4.80 8.07
C ALA A 97 -30.27 -3.29 7.80
N GLN A 98 -31.09 -2.82 6.84
CA GLN A 98 -31.23 -1.41 6.49
C GLN A 98 -31.90 -0.53 7.57
N PHE A 99 -32.60 -1.12 8.55
CA PHE A 99 -33.31 -0.40 9.62
C PHE A 99 -32.45 -0.16 10.86
N ASP A 100 -31.15 -0.46 10.80
CA ASP A 100 -30.21 -0.25 11.90
C ASP A 100 -30.24 1.17 12.48
N LEU A 101 -30.27 2.20 11.63
CA LEU A 101 -30.38 3.60 12.06
C LEU A 101 -31.72 3.91 12.73
N HIS A 102 -32.81 3.32 12.25
CA HIS A 102 -34.14 3.56 12.81
C HIS A 102 -34.29 2.89 14.18
N ILE A 103 -33.76 1.67 14.32
CA ILE A 103 -33.72 0.95 15.60
C ILE A 103 -32.82 1.66 16.60
N PHE A 104 -31.70 2.24 16.14
CA PHE A 104 -30.85 3.09 16.96
C PHE A 104 -31.60 4.33 17.43
N GLY A 105 -32.26 5.07 16.54
CA GLY A 105 -33.08 6.23 16.90
C GLY A 105 -34.18 5.88 17.90
N TRP A 106 -34.94 4.80 17.65
CA TRP A 106 -35.97 4.30 18.55
C TRP A 106 -35.45 3.97 19.95
N ALA A 107 -34.25 3.40 20.06
CA ALA A 107 -33.67 3.11 21.37
C ALA A 107 -33.53 4.38 22.22
N SER A 108 -33.25 5.54 21.60
CA SER A 108 -33.14 6.83 22.29
C SER A 108 -34.47 7.40 22.80
N GLU A 109 -35.61 6.92 22.29
CA GLU A 109 -36.96 7.32 22.73
C GLU A 109 -37.41 6.58 24.00
N ILE A 110 -36.69 5.52 24.40
CA ILE A 110 -37.00 4.75 25.60
C ILE A 110 -36.44 5.50 26.82
N ASP A 111 -37.30 5.90 27.75
CA ASP A 111 -36.93 6.68 28.95
C ASP A 111 -35.76 6.09 29.73
N SER A 112 -35.72 4.76 29.87
CA SER A 112 -34.71 4.01 30.63
C SER A 112 -33.37 3.80 29.88
N PHE A 113 -33.26 4.25 28.63
CA PHE A 113 -32.10 3.99 27.78
C PHE A 113 -31.36 5.27 27.40
N ARG A 114 -30.04 5.19 27.37
CA ARG A 114 -29.15 6.22 26.81
C ARG A 114 -28.02 5.55 26.03
N HIS A 115 -27.68 6.13 24.88
CA HIS A 115 -26.56 5.68 24.08
C HIS A 115 -25.23 5.97 24.77
N ASP A 116 -24.38 4.96 24.85
CA ASP A 116 -22.97 5.11 25.23
C ASP A 116 -22.05 5.30 24.02
N HIS A 117 -20.77 5.52 24.28
CA HIS A 117 -19.76 5.69 23.25
C HIS A 117 -19.59 4.45 22.36
N PHE A 118 -19.90 3.23 22.83
CA PHE A 118 -19.80 2.02 22.01
C PHE A 118 -20.92 1.93 20.98
N THR A 119 -22.15 2.28 21.38
CA THR A 119 -23.29 2.33 20.46
C THR A 119 -23.12 3.43 19.43
N TYR A 120 -22.70 4.64 19.84
CA TYR A 120 -22.35 5.72 18.90
C TYR A 120 -21.24 5.31 17.94
N GLU A 121 -20.11 4.81 18.45
CA GLU A 121 -18.96 4.41 17.62
C GLU A 121 -19.37 3.34 16.59
N TRP A 122 -20.18 2.35 16.99
CA TRP A 122 -20.64 1.32 16.07
C TRP A 122 -21.56 1.86 14.98
N MET A 123 -22.54 2.69 15.36
CA MET A 123 -23.47 3.25 14.39
C MET A 123 -22.75 4.17 13.40
N ILE A 124 -21.90 5.06 13.90
CA ILE A 124 -21.08 5.96 13.09
C ILE A 124 -20.20 5.19 12.10
N LYS A 125 -19.51 4.13 12.56
CA LYS A 125 -18.68 3.30 11.68
C LYS A 125 -19.52 2.60 10.62
N THR A 126 -20.67 2.06 10.99
CA THR A 126 -21.58 1.38 10.07
C THR A 126 -22.10 2.33 9.00
N LEU A 127 -22.55 3.53 9.38
CA LEU A 127 -23.05 4.54 8.44
C LEU A 127 -21.96 5.04 7.49
N ALA A 128 -20.76 5.30 8.01
CA ALA A 128 -19.64 5.74 7.18
C ALA A 128 -19.14 4.67 6.20
N ILE A 129 -19.14 3.39 6.60
CA ILE A 129 -18.75 2.27 5.71
C ILE A 129 -19.82 2.00 4.65
N THR A 130 -21.09 2.28 4.97
CA THR A 130 -22.23 2.11 4.04
C THR A 130 -22.56 3.37 3.26
N ASP A 131 -21.70 4.40 3.30
CA ASP A 131 -21.86 5.70 2.64
C ASP A 131 -23.18 6.44 2.94
N ARG A 132 -23.81 6.14 4.08
CA ARG A 132 -25.05 6.79 4.56
C ARG A 132 -24.75 8.04 5.37
N PHE A 133 -24.21 9.06 4.69
CA PHE A 133 -23.68 10.28 5.31
C PHE A 133 -24.74 11.21 5.93
N ASP A 134 -25.97 11.18 5.44
CA ASP A 134 -27.04 12.01 5.99
C ASP A 134 -27.47 11.47 7.36
N GLY A 135 -27.64 10.15 7.47
CA GLY A 135 -27.84 9.46 8.75
C GLY A 135 -26.65 9.64 9.69
N LEU A 136 -25.42 9.67 9.17
CA LEU A 136 -24.22 9.93 9.96
C LEU A 136 -24.27 11.31 10.61
N GLN A 137 -24.70 12.33 9.87
CA GLN A 137 -24.88 13.68 10.40
C GLN A 137 -25.94 13.71 11.51
N SER A 138 -27.09 13.06 11.31
CA SER A 138 -28.14 12.97 12.33
C SER A 138 -27.65 12.29 13.62
N VAL A 139 -26.83 11.23 13.51
CA VAL A 139 -26.25 10.56 14.69
C VAL A 139 -25.27 11.46 15.42
N LEU A 140 -24.47 12.27 14.71
CA LEU A 140 -23.57 13.25 15.33
C LEU A 140 -24.34 14.36 16.06
N GLU A 141 -25.41 14.90 15.46
CA GLU A 141 -26.29 15.89 16.09
C GLU A 141 -26.97 15.31 17.35
N GLY A 142 -27.40 14.04 17.28
CA GLY A 142 -27.91 13.29 18.42
C GLY A 142 -26.87 13.11 19.53
N MET A 143 -25.60 12.85 19.19
CA MET A 143 -24.50 12.72 20.16
C MET A 143 -24.17 14.04 20.86
N ILE A 144 -24.33 15.18 20.18
CA ILE A 144 -24.15 16.51 20.78
C ILE A 144 -25.28 16.82 21.76
N SER A 145 -26.52 16.52 21.36
CA SER A 145 -27.71 16.80 22.15
C SER A 145 -27.83 15.88 23.36
N ASN A 146 -27.37 14.63 23.21
CA ASN A 146 -27.36 13.62 24.26
C ASN A 146 -25.94 13.02 24.39
N PRO A 147 -25.02 13.70 25.07
CA PRO A 147 -23.66 13.20 25.27
C PRO A 147 -23.63 11.84 25.98
N CYS A 148 -22.55 11.09 25.78
CA CYS A 148 -22.34 9.81 26.45
C CYS A 148 -22.50 9.95 27.97
N PRO A 149 -23.25 9.05 28.64
CA PRO A 149 -23.42 9.06 30.10
C PRO A 149 -22.13 8.78 30.87
N CYS A 150 -21.07 8.36 30.19
CA CYS A 150 -19.73 8.22 30.74
C CYS A 150 -19.03 9.58 31.01
N SER A 151 -19.66 10.69 30.65
CA SER A 151 -19.26 12.03 31.05
C SER A 151 -19.89 12.31 32.42
N ASP A 152 -19.07 12.35 33.48
CA ASP A 152 -19.52 12.66 34.86
C ASP A 152 -19.81 14.17 35.05
N GLY A 153 -20.22 14.87 33.99
CA GLY A 153 -20.53 16.30 33.95
C GLY A 153 -19.33 17.25 34.04
N ILE A 154 -18.20 16.81 34.61
CA ILE A 154 -16.96 17.58 34.73
C ILE A 154 -16.01 17.32 33.55
N PHE A 155 -15.99 16.09 33.04
CA PHE A 155 -15.13 15.67 31.95
C PHE A 155 -15.93 15.11 30.78
N SER A 156 -15.55 15.51 29.59
CA SER A 156 -15.95 14.92 28.32
C SER A 156 -15.56 13.44 28.22
N CYS A 157 -16.34 12.68 27.45
CA CYS A 157 -16.01 11.29 27.18
C CYS A 157 -14.67 11.20 26.42
N PRO A 158 -13.70 10.38 26.88
CA PRO A 158 -12.40 10.22 26.20
C PRO A 158 -12.51 9.56 24.82
N ARG A 159 -13.66 8.97 24.50
CA ARG A 159 -13.95 8.35 23.19
C ARG A 159 -14.55 9.32 22.19
N THR A 160 -14.98 10.51 22.61
CA THR A 160 -15.53 11.54 21.73
C THR A 160 -14.55 11.90 20.62
N GLU A 161 -13.32 12.28 20.95
CA GLU A 161 -12.33 12.67 19.94
C GLU A 161 -12.01 11.53 18.94
N PRO A 162 -11.73 10.28 19.36
CA PRO A 162 -11.57 9.16 18.43
C PRO A 162 -12.76 8.92 17.49
N ILE A 163 -14.00 9.06 17.98
CA ILE A 163 -15.22 8.92 17.18
C ILE A 163 -15.26 10.01 16.11
N PHE A 164 -15.10 11.28 16.50
CA PHE A 164 -15.09 12.40 15.56
C PHE A 164 -13.92 12.33 14.58
N ARG A 165 -12.73 11.90 15.03
CA ARG A 165 -11.58 11.66 14.15
C ARG A 165 -11.91 10.68 13.03
N PHE A 166 -12.62 9.59 13.34
CA PHE A 166 -13.04 8.62 12.35
C PHE A 166 -14.00 9.25 11.33
N VAL A 167 -15.01 10.00 11.80
CA VAL A 167 -15.98 10.67 10.93
C VAL A 167 -15.35 11.72 10.03
N ILE A 168 -14.52 12.59 10.59
CA ILE A 168 -13.79 13.62 9.85
C ILE A 168 -12.95 12.98 8.75
N ASN A 169 -12.22 11.90 9.06
CA ASN A 169 -11.45 11.17 8.05
C ASN A 169 -12.35 10.55 6.96
N SER A 170 -13.52 10.01 7.31
CA SER A 170 -14.48 9.47 6.34
C SER A 170 -15.03 10.56 5.41
N TYR A 171 -15.45 11.70 5.96
CA TYR A 171 -15.88 12.85 5.16
C TYR A 171 -14.77 13.39 4.24
N CYS A 172 -13.54 13.52 4.75
CA CYS A 172 -12.39 13.96 3.94
C CYS A 172 -12.04 12.97 2.82
N ARG A 173 -12.24 11.65 3.02
CA ARG A 173 -11.99 10.64 1.97
C ARG A 173 -12.97 10.74 0.81
N VAL A 174 -14.24 11.05 1.09
CA VAL A 174 -15.31 11.20 0.09
C VAL A 174 -15.34 12.62 -0.50
N GLY A 175 -14.63 13.57 0.10
CA GLY A 175 -14.56 14.96 -0.36
C GLY A 175 -15.66 15.88 0.19
N ARG A 176 -16.44 15.42 1.17
CA ARG A 176 -17.46 16.22 1.86
C ARG A 176 -16.82 17.11 2.94
N LEU A 177 -16.00 18.06 2.50
CA LEU A 177 -15.12 18.83 3.41
C LEU A 177 -15.87 19.79 4.34
N ASP A 178 -17.00 20.36 3.90
CA ASP A 178 -17.80 21.25 4.76
C ASP A 178 -18.40 20.48 5.95
N GLN A 179 -18.91 19.27 5.71
CA GLN A 179 -19.37 18.39 6.79
C GLN A 179 -18.22 17.96 7.72
N ALA A 180 -17.01 17.77 7.19
CA ALA A 180 -15.83 17.49 8.00
C ALA A 180 -15.48 18.67 8.94
N LEU A 181 -15.60 19.92 8.46
CA LEU A 181 -15.41 21.11 9.31
C LEU A 181 -16.50 21.26 10.35
N VAL A 182 -17.77 21.06 9.99
CA VAL A 182 -18.89 21.10 10.96
C VAL A 182 -18.68 20.04 12.05
N ALA A 183 -18.30 18.81 11.69
CA ALA A 183 -17.97 17.77 12.65
C ALA A 183 -16.78 18.16 13.54
N PHE A 184 -15.76 18.82 12.99
CA PHE A 184 -14.63 19.34 13.76
C PHE A 184 -15.05 20.43 14.77
N GLU A 185 -15.87 21.39 14.37
CA GLU A 185 -16.39 22.42 15.30
C GLU A 185 -17.25 21.82 16.40
N ASN A 186 -18.08 20.84 16.06
CA ASN A 186 -18.92 20.15 17.02
C ASN A 186 -18.09 19.36 18.03
N MET A 187 -17.07 18.65 17.56
CA MET A 187 -16.13 17.96 18.43
C MET A 187 -15.44 18.94 19.39
N ARG A 188 -14.98 20.10 18.92
CA ARG A 188 -14.30 21.10 19.75
C ARG A 188 -15.15 21.59 20.92
N LYS A 189 -16.47 21.64 20.74
CA LYS A 189 -17.41 22.02 21.80
C LYS A 189 -17.61 20.92 22.85
N LEU A 190 -17.31 19.67 22.49
CA LEU A 190 -17.57 18.49 23.32
C LEU A 190 -16.34 17.95 24.04
N ILE A 191 -15.12 18.30 23.63
CA ILE A 191 -13.89 17.79 24.24
C ILE A 191 -13.32 18.76 25.28
N ASP A 192 -12.68 18.21 26.30
CA ASP A 192 -11.88 19.01 27.22
C ASP A 192 -10.50 19.26 26.64
N GLY A 193 -10.21 20.53 26.35
CA GLY A 193 -8.89 20.96 25.91
C GLY A 193 -8.77 21.06 24.38
N LYS A 194 -7.60 20.71 23.86
CA LYS A 194 -7.22 21.00 22.48
C LYS A 194 -7.38 19.76 21.60
N PRO A 195 -7.85 19.91 20.35
CA PRO A 195 -7.84 18.82 19.40
C PRO A 195 -6.43 18.26 19.19
N SER A 196 -6.32 16.95 18.95
CA SER A 196 -5.03 16.34 18.62
C SER A 196 -4.49 16.82 17.28
N VAL A 197 -3.16 16.79 17.17
CA VAL A 197 -2.44 17.06 15.91
C VAL A 197 -2.95 16.20 14.75
N VAL A 198 -3.40 14.97 15.03
CA VAL A 198 -3.81 14.05 13.98
C VAL A 198 -5.10 14.50 13.29
N ILE A 199 -6.04 15.10 14.01
CA ILE A 199 -7.28 15.62 13.41
C ILE A 199 -6.98 16.82 12.52
N TYR A 200 -6.11 17.72 12.97
CA TYR A 200 -5.60 18.80 12.14
C TYR A 200 -4.94 18.27 10.86
N ASN A 201 -4.07 17.27 10.98
CA ASN A 201 -3.42 16.65 9.82
C ASN A 201 -4.43 16.02 8.84
N ILE A 202 -5.49 15.38 9.33
CA ILE A 202 -6.56 14.83 8.48
C ILE A 202 -7.26 15.95 7.69
N LEU A 203 -7.68 17.03 8.37
CA LEU A 203 -8.38 18.15 7.74
C LEU A 203 -7.49 18.89 6.74
N ILE A 204 -6.27 19.25 7.14
CA ILE A 204 -5.30 19.94 6.28
C ILE A 204 -5.07 19.10 5.01
N ASN A 205 -4.80 17.79 5.16
CA ASN A 205 -4.61 16.90 4.01
C ASN A 205 -5.89 16.76 3.15
N GLY A 206 -7.07 16.80 3.78
CA GLY A 206 -8.36 16.83 3.12
C GLY A 206 -8.51 17.99 2.14
N TYR A 207 -8.03 19.18 2.49
CA TYR A 207 -8.05 20.37 1.63
C TYR A 207 -6.90 20.43 0.59
N VAL A 208 -5.76 19.76 0.87
CA VAL A 208 -4.63 19.69 -0.09
C VAL A 208 -4.95 18.84 -1.32
N LYS A 209 -5.80 17.81 -1.21
CA LYS A 209 -6.20 16.96 -2.34
C LYS A 209 -6.99 17.71 -3.43
N PRO A 210 -8.07 18.46 -3.13
CA PRO A 210 -8.84 19.24 -4.11
C PRO A 210 -8.19 20.57 -4.49
N ARG A 211 -6.90 20.78 -4.17
CA ARG A 211 -6.16 22.02 -4.40
C ARG A 211 -6.73 23.27 -3.70
N GLN A 212 -7.39 23.10 -2.55
CA GLN A 212 -7.88 24.22 -1.73
C GLN A 212 -6.83 24.63 -0.68
N HIS A 213 -5.70 25.13 -1.16
CA HIS A 213 -4.49 25.33 -0.36
C HIS A 213 -4.62 26.44 0.68
N GLU A 214 -5.37 27.50 0.37
CA GLU A 214 -5.63 28.61 1.30
C GLU A 214 -6.31 28.11 2.58
N LYS A 215 -7.37 27.30 2.45
CA LYS A 215 -8.06 26.68 3.60
C LYS A 215 -7.14 25.75 4.40
N ALA A 216 -6.21 25.05 3.74
CA ALA A 216 -5.22 24.22 4.44
C ALA A 216 -4.26 25.09 5.30
N LEU A 217 -3.88 26.27 4.81
CA LEU A 217 -3.06 27.23 5.56
C LEU A 217 -3.85 27.92 6.68
N GLU A 218 -5.13 28.22 6.47
CA GLU A 218 -6.02 28.72 7.53
C GLU A 218 -6.11 27.72 8.69
N LEU A 219 -6.31 26.44 8.39
CA LEU A 219 -6.33 25.36 9.37
C LEU A 219 -4.98 25.20 10.10
N TYR A 220 -3.86 25.35 9.38
CA TYR A 220 -2.54 25.37 10.01
C TYR A 220 -2.38 26.58 10.94
N GLY A 221 -2.79 27.78 10.51
CA GLY A 221 -2.79 28.97 11.35
C GLY A 221 -3.66 28.79 12.60
N ARG A 222 -4.81 28.13 12.45
CA ARG A 222 -5.70 27.80 13.57
C ARG A 222 -5.09 26.79 14.53
N MET A 223 -4.41 25.76 14.03
CA MET A 223 -3.66 24.80 14.84
C MET A 223 -2.63 25.50 15.75
N LEU A 224 -1.91 26.48 15.20
CA LEU A 224 -0.96 27.28 15.96
C LEU A 224 -1.65 28.18 17.00
N LYS A 225 -2.77 28.82 16.64
CA LYS A 225 -3.60 29.64 17.56
C LYS A 225 -4.14 28.81 18.72
N ASP A 226 -4.58 27.59 18.45
CA ASP A 226 -5.01 26.62 19.47
C ASP A 226 -3.82 26.07 20.29
N LYS A 227 -2.58 26.49 20.00
CA LYS A 227 -1.35 26.03 20.67
C LYS A 227 -1.20 24.51 20.58
N VAL A 228 -1.55 23.93 19.44
CA VAL A 228 -1.28 22.53 19.08
C VAL A 228 0.03 22.51 18.29
N LYS A 229 1.02 21.73 18.75
CA LYS A 229 2.34 21.71 18.11
C LYS A 229 2.28 20.90 16.80
N PRO A 230 2.73 21.46 15.66
CA PRO A 230 2.85 20.71 14.43
C PRO A 230 3.87 19.59 14.56
N ASP A 231 3.59 18.48 13.89
CA ASP A 231 4.49 17.33 13.82
C ASP A 231 5.06 17.17 12.38
N VAL A 232 5.91 16.16 12.20
CA VAL A 232 6.51 15.85 10.89
C VAL A 232 5.44 15.64 9.81
N ILE A 233 4.30 15.05 10.17
CA ILE A 233 3.20 14.79 9.23
C ILE A 233 2.56 16.11 8.81
N THR A 234 2.34 17.06 9.74
CA THR A 234 1.83 18.40 9.43
C THR A 234 2.70 19.10 8.38
N PHE A 235 4.02 19.15 8.61
CA PHE A 235 4.95 19.80 7.67
C PHE A 235 4.97 19.08 6.33
N ASN A 236 5.01 17.75 6.30
CA ASN A 236 5.03 17.00 5.03
C ASN A 236 3.76 17.24 4.21
N ILE A 237 2.58 17.35 4.85
CA ILE A 237 1.33 17.70 4.15
C ILE A 237 1.43 19.10 3.53
N LEU A 238 1.92 20.09 4.27
CA LEU A 238 2.03 21.48 3.80
C LEU A 238 3.14 21.66 2.74
N ILE A 239 4.26 20.97 2.87
CA ILE A 239 5.31 20.93 1.85
C ILE A 239 4.75 20.31 0.56
N SER A 240 4.05 19.18 0.66
CA SER A 240 3.38 18.55 -0.49
C SER A 240 2.35 19.49 -1.14
N SER A 241 1.62 20.25 -0.32
CA SER A 241 0.68 21.28 -0.75
C SER A 241 1.36 22.35 -1.61
N TYR A 242 2.45 22.95 -1.14
CA TYR A 242 3.19 23.96 -1.89
C TYR A 242 3.86 23.40 -3.14
N CYS A 243 4.44 22.20 -3.06
CA CYS A 243 5.00 21.53 -4.24
C CYS A 243 3.93 21.37 -5.32
N ARG A 244 2.69 20.95 -4.99
CA ARG A 244 1.58 20.78 -5.96
C ARG A 244 1.16 22.07 -6.67
N ASN A 245 1.50 23.23 -6.12
CA ASN A 245 1.26 24.55 -6.73
C ASN A 245 2.51 25.16 -7.35
N SER A 246 3.58 24.39 -7.49
CA SER A 246 4.86 24.89 -8.00
C SER A 246 5.48 26.02 -7.16
N GLN A 247 5.03 26.19 -5.91
CA GLN A 247 5.50 27.21 -4.96
C GLN A 247 6.68 26.68 -4.13
N PHE A 248 7.77 26.33 -4.79
CA PHE A 248 8.90 25.63 -4.18
C PHE A 248 9.64 26.44 -3.12
N ASP A 249 9.73 27.76 -3.25
CA ASP A 249 10.41 28.61 -2.27
C ASP A 249 9.70 28.54 -0.90
N LEU A 250 8.36 28.55 -0.92
CA LEU A 250 7.54 28.39 0.28
C LEU A 250 7.67 26.96 0.85
N ALA A 251 7.75 25.95 0.00
CA ALA A 251 7.98 24.57 0.42
C ALA A 251 9.34 24.40 1.13
N LEU A 252 10.41 24.99 0.58
CA LEU A 252 11.75 24.97 1.18
C LEU A 252 11.80 25.79 2.48
N ASN A 253 11.09 26.91 2.57
CA ASN A 253 10.98 27.69 3.80
C ASN A 253 10.31 26.87 4.91
N LEU A 254 9.21 26.18 4.62
CA LEU A 254 8.58 25.26 5.59
C LEU A 254 9.50 24.10 5.99
N PHE A 255 10.25 23.55 5.05
CA PHE A 255 11.21 22.49 5.32
C PHE A 255 12.30 22.93 6.30
N LYS A 256 12.79 24.16 6.17
CA LYS A 256 13.75 24.76 7.12
C LYS A 256 13.09 25.08 8.46
N GLU A 257 11.88 25.65 8.44
CA GLU A 257 11.11 26.00 9.63
C GLU A 257 10.82 24.79 10.52
N MET A 258 10.63 23.62 9.91
CA MET A 258 10.41 22.34 10.60
C MET A 258 11.46 22.11 11.71
N ARG A 259 12.75 22.34 11.43
CA ARG A 259 13.84 22.19 12.41
C ARG A 259 13.79 23.23 13.51
N ILE A 260 13.50 24.47 13.15
CA ILE A 260 13.38 25.59 14.10
C ILE A 260 12.27 25.30 15.12
N LYS A 261 11.19 24.64 14.69
CA LYS A 261 10.08 24.20 15.53
C LYS A 261 10.32 22.88 16.26
N GLY A 262 11.53 22.32 16.20
CA GLY A 262 11.92 21.10 16.90
C GLY A 262 11.47 19.80 16.22
N CYS A 263 11.11 19.86 14.94
CA CYS A 263 10.80 18.69 14.13
C CYS A 263 11.97 18.41 13.16
N ASN A 264 12.56 17.22 13.21
CA ASN A 264 13.64 16.87 12.29
C ASN A 264 13.06 16.29 10.99
N PRO A 265 13.44 16.81 9.81
CA PRO A 265 13.10 16.21 8.54
C PRO A 265 13.47 14.74 8.50
N ASN A 266 12.58 13.91 7.95
CA ASN A 266 12.83 12.48 7.75
C ASN A 266 12.78 12.13 6.26
N VAL A 267 12.95 10.84 5.95
CA VAL A 267 12.88 10.31 4.58
C VAL A 267 11.63 10.79 3.83
N VAL A 268 10.47 10.83 4.50
CA VAL A 268 9.21 11.29 3.87
C VAL A 268 9.26 12.78 3.55
N SER A 269 9.88 13.61 4.41
CA SER A 269 10.04 15.05 4.18
C SER A 269 10.88 15.32 2.93
N PHE A 270 12.03 14.66 2.79
CA PHE A 270 12.89 14.76 1.61
C PHE A 270 12.18 14.23 0.35
N ASN A 271 11.61 13.03 0.43
CA ASN A 271 10.93 12.41 -0.71
C ASN A 271 9.75 13.26 -1.22
N THR A 272 9.09 14.01 -0.33
CA THR A 272 8.02 14.94 -0.71
C THR A 272 8.56 16.10 -1.56
N LEU A 273 9.71 16.68 -1.20
CA LEU A 273 10.37 17.73 -1.99
C LEU A 273 10.92 17.18 -3.29
N ILE A 274 11.69 16.09 -3.23
CA ILE A 274 12.30 15.44 -4.41
C ILE A 274 11.22 15.13 -5.44
N LYS A 275 10.13 14.44 -5.04
CA LYS A 275 9.00 14.13 -5.93
C LYS A 275 8.33 15.38 -6.50
N GLY A 276 8.20 16.43 -5.67
CA GLY A 276 7.66 17.72 -6.10
C GLY A 276 8.50 18.36 -7.21
N PHE A 277 9.81 18.45 -7.00
CA PHE A 277 10.75 19.03 -7.97
C PHE A 277 10.80 18.24 -9.29
N LEU A 278 10.88 16.90 -9.21
CA LEU A 278 10.93 16.05 -10.40
C LEU A 278 9.65 16.15 -11.25
N ARG A 279 8.47 16.22 -10.62
CA ARG A 279 7.20 16.40 -11.34
C ARG A 279 7.17 17.70 -12.14
N ASP A 280 7.75 18.77 -11.61
CA ASP A 280 7.78 20.08 -12.27
C ASP A 280 9.06 20.25 -13.11
N LYS A 281 9.75 19.16 -13.44
CA LYS A 281 10.96 19.11 -14.28
C LYS A 281 12.15 19.92 -13.74
N LYS A 282 12.16 20.20 -12.43
CA LYS A 282 13.25 20.84 -11.69
C LYS A 282 14.25 19.81 -11.17
N TYR A 283 14.85 19.06 -12.10
CA TYR A 283 15.61 17.86 -11.76
C TYR A 283 16.87 18.15 -10.95
N LYS A 284 17.56 19.27 -11.23
CA LYS A 284 18.78 19.65 -10.51
C LYS A 284 18.49 19.88 -9.04
N GLU A 285 17.40 20.57 -8.74
CA GLU A 285 16.92 20.84 -7.39
C GLU A 285 16.47 19.55 -6.71
N GLY A 286 15.74 18.68 -7.40
CA GLY A 286 15.36 17.35 -6.88
C GLY A 286 16.57 16.47 -6.52
N ILE A 287 17.59 16.44 -7.38
CA ILE A 287 18.85 15.73 -7.14
C ILE A 287 19.65 16.38 -6.00
N SER A 288 19.69 17.72 -5.94
CA SER A 288 20.33 18.45 -4.85
C SER A 288 19.71 18.10 -3.49
N MET A 289 18.38 17.97 -3.42
CA MET A 289 17.71 17.54 -2.19
C MET A 289 18.10 16.12 -1.77
N ALA A 290 18.36 15.22 -2.73
CA ALA A 290 18.84 13.87 -2.44
C ALA A 290 20.27 13.87 -1.89
N TYR A 291 21.15 14.74 -2.40
CA TYR A 291 22.48 14.92 -1.80
C TYR A 291 22.41 15.55 -0.41
N GLU A 292 21.58 16.57 -0.21
CA GLU A 292 21.38 17.17 1.11
C GLU A 292 20.88 16.13 2.13
N MET A 293 19.99 15.23 1.71
CA MET A 293 19.50 14.11 2.51
C MET A 293 20.66 13.21 3.01
N LEU A 294 21.65 12.91 2.16
CA LEU A 294 22.85 12.16 2.53
C LEU A 294 23.76 12.93 3.46
N ASP A 295 24.01 14.21 3.19
CA ASP A 295 24.89 15.07 3.99
C ASP A 295 24.39 15.21 5.44
N LEU A 296 23.07 15.10 5.63
CA LEU A 296 22.42 15.14 6.94
C LEU A 296 22.31 13.78 7.62
N GLY A 297 22.86 12.72 7.01
CA GLY A 297 22.81 11.36 7.52
C GLY A 297 21.42 10.72 7.46
N CYS A 298 20.50 11.25 6.65
CA CYS A 298 19.21 10.63 6.41
C CYS A 298 19.38 9.60 5.28
N GLY A 299 19.51 8.31 5.64
CA GLY A 299 19.71 7.24 4.66
C GLY A 299 18.54 7.13 3.67
N PHE A 300 18.84 6.75 2.43
CA PHE A 300 17.80 6.52 1.44
C PHE A 300 16.93 5.32 1.82
N SER A 301 15.69 5.36 1.38
CA SER A 301 14.79 4.20 1.31
C SER A 301 14.61 3.75 -0.14
N SER A 302 14.11 2.53 -0.36
CA SER A 302 13.83 2.04 -1.72
C SER A 302 12.98 3.04 -2.52
N VAL A 303 11.95 3.60 -1.86
CA VAL A 303 11.07 4.65 -2.38
C VAL A 303 11.83 5.92 -2.81
N THR A 304 12.95 6.25 -2.17
CA THR A 304 13.76 7.43 -2.51
C THR A 304 14.43 7.24 -3.88
N CYS A 305 15.07 6.08 -4.06
CA CYS A 305 15.66 5.68 -5.34
C CYS A 305 14.58 5.57 -6.43
N GLU A 306 13.45 4.93 -6.13
CA GLU A 306 12.32 4.82 -7.06
C GLU A 306 11.85 6.19 -7.54
N ILE A 307 11.64 7.16 -6.63
CA ILE A 307 11.19 8.52 -6.99
C ILE A 307 12.18 9.20 -7.94
N LEU A 308 13.49 9.14 -7.63
CA LEU A 308 14.54 9.77 -8.43
C LEU A 308 14.63 9.13 -9.83
N LEU A 309 14.66 7.80 -9.87
CA LEU A 309 14.89 7.06 -11.10
C LEU A 309 13.65 7.05 -12.00
N ASP A 310 12.46 6.80 -11.46
CA ASP A 310 11.20 6.88 -12.22
C ASP A 310 10.97 8.29 -12.76
N GLY A 311 11.26 9.33 -11.96
CA GLY A 311 11.16 10.72 -12.37
C GLY A 311 12.08 11.09 -13.54
N LEU A 312 13.30 10.56 -13.56
CA LEU A 312 14.26 10.78 -14.65
C LEU A 312 13.97 9.90 -15.87
N CYS A 313 13.64 8.62 -15.67
CA CYS A 313 13.38 7.66 -16.73
C CYS A 313 12.15 8.04 -17.57
N ARG A 314 11.04 8.45 -16.94
CA ARG A 314 9.81 8.88 -17.64
C ARG A 314 10.03 10.06 -18.60
N GLU A 315 10.97 10.94 -18.26
CA GLU A 315 11.31 12.12 -19.06
C GLU A 315 12.46 11.83 -20.03
N GLY A 316 12.82 10.55 -20.17
CA GLY A 316 13.83 10.08 -21.09
C GLY A 316 15.28 10.35 -20.65
N ARG A 317 15.52 10.80 -19.42
CA ARG A 317 16.86 11.08 -18.87
C ARG A 317 17.48 9.84 -18.24
N VAL A 318 17.34 8.69 -18.90
CA VAL A 318 17.71 7.38 -18.36
C VAL A 318 19.22 7.29 -18.07
N LEU A 319 20.08 7.82 -18.95
CA LEU A 319 21.54 7.80 -18.73
C LEU A 319 21.96 8.51 -17.44
N GLU A 320 21.36 9.67 -17.17
CA GLU A 320 21.63 10.41 -15.94
C GLU A 320 21.09 9.69 -14.70
N ALA A 321 19.96 9.00 -14.83
CA ALA A 321 19.45 8.11 -13.77
C ALA A 321 20.47 7.00 -13.44
N CYS A 322 21.16 6.46 -14.45
CA CYS A 322 22.19 5.44 -14.27
C CYS A 322 23.43 6.01 -13.58
N ASP A 323 23.94 7.14 -14.07
CA ASP A 323 25.11 7.82 -13.50
C ASP A 323 24.87 8.18 -12.02
N LEU A 324 23.66 8.67 -11.73
CA LEU A 324 23.21 9.01 -10.38
C LEU A 324 23.14 7.77 -9.47
N LEU A 325 22.61 6.65 -9.98
CA LEU A 325 22.54 5.42 -9.22
C LEU A 325 23.92 4.82 -8.92
N ILE A 326 24.83 4.89 -9.89
CA ILE A 326 26.24 4.50 -9.71
C ILE A 326 26.90 5.38 -8.64
N ASP A 327 26.71 6.71 -8.67
CA ASP A 327 27.25 7.61 -7.65
C ASP A 327 26.69 7.30 -6.25
N PHE A 328 25.38 7.09 -6.14
CA PHE A 328 24.76 6.70 -4.87
C PHE A 328 25.20 5.33 -4.39
N SER A 329 25.42 4.38 -5.30
CA SER A 329 26.02 3.09 -4.97
C SER A 329 27.43 3.29 -4.41
N ARG A 330 28.25 4.13 -5.06
CA ARG A 330 29.60 4.51 -4.62
C ARG A 330 29.62 5.09 -3.21
N LYS A 331 28.66 5.96 -2.89
CA LYS A 331 28.47 6.55 -1.56
C LYS A 331 27.83 5.61 -0.51
N GLY A 332 27.44 4.40 -0.91
CA GLY A 332 26.79 3.45 0.00
C GLY A 332 25.35 3.82 0.35
N ALA A 333 24.72 4.69 -0.43
CA ALA A 333 23.38 5.23 -0.16
C ALA A 333 22.25 4.33 -0.64
N VAL A 334 22.48 3.50 -1.66
CA VAL A 334 21.43 2.63 -2.23
C VAL A 334 20.98 1.58 -1.18
N PRO A 335 19.69 1.41 -0.89
CA PRO A 335 19.21 0.37 0.04
C PRO A 335 19.34 -1.04 -0.55
N ASP A 336 19.44 -2.05 0.31
CA ASP A 336 19.57 -3.46 -0.12
C ASP A 336 18.30 -4.01 -0.78
N GLU A 337 17.15 -3.51 -0.37
CA GLU A 337 15.81 -3.88 -0.88
C GLU A 337 15.44 -3.20 -2.21
N PHE A 338 16.31 -2.35 -2.76
CA PHE A 338 16.04 -1.61 -4.00
C PHE A 338 16.38 -2.45 -5.25
N ASP A 339 15.42 -2.56 -6.19
CA ASP A 339 15.58 -3.27 -7.47
C ASP A 339 15.81 -2.30 -8.66
N LEU A 340 16.64 -2.73 -9.60
CA LEU A 340 17.12 -1.96 -10.75
C LEU A 340 16.23 -2.07 -11.99
N LEU A 341 15.23 -2.94 -11.96
CA LEU A 341 14.41 -3.32 -13.11
C LEU A 341 14.00 -2.11 -13.98
N ASN A 342 13.43 -1.07 -13.38
CA ASN A 342 12.94 0.10 -14.12
C ASN A 342 14.04 0.83 -14.91
N VAL A 343 15.26 0.88 -14.38
CA VAL A 343 16.40 1.55 -15.03
C VAL A 343 16.97 0.67 -16.13
N VAL A 344 17.11 -0.64 -15.85
CA VAL A 344 17.57 -1.64 -16.82
C VAL A 344 16.62 -1.68 -18.02
N GLU A 345 15.31 -1.79 -17.79
CA GLU A 345 14.29 -1.77 -18.83
C GLU A 345 14.38 -0.47 -19.66
N GLY A 346 14.45 0.68 -19.00
CA GLY A 346 14.58 1.98 -19.66
C GLY A 346 15.84 2.12 -20.52
N LEU A 347 16.96 1.49 -20.14
CA LEU A 347 18.20 1.46 -20.92
C LEU A 347 18.12 0.51 -22.10
N CYS A 348 17.58 -0.70 -21.88
CA CYS A 348 17.40 -1.71 -22.91
C CYS A 348 16.49 -1.20 -24.03
N VAL A 349 15.35 -0.58 -23.70
CA VAL A 349 14.43 0.04 -24.68
C VAL A 349 15.12 1.12 -25.51
N LYS A 350 16.13 1.81 -24.95
CA LYS A 350 16.91 2.83 -25.66
C LYS A 350 18.15 2.31 -26.38
N GLY A 351 18.36 0.99 -26.38
CA GLY A 351 19.54 0.35 -26.95
C GLY A 351 20.85 0.73 -26.23
N LYS A 352 20.78 1.23 -24.98
CA LYS A 352 21.94 1.62 -24.16
C LYS A 352 22.35 0.48 -23.22
N VAL A 353 22.43 -0.72 -23.76
CA VAL A 353 22.62 -1.96 -23.01
C VAL A 353 24.00 -2.03 -22.32
N ASP A 354 25.03 -1.45 -22.94
CA ASP A 354 26.37 -1.31 -22.33
C ASP A 354 26.36 -0.64 -20.96
N ARG A 355 25.59 0.45 -20.85
CA ARG A 355 25.45 1.19 -19.59
C ARG A 355 24.64 0.41 -18.57
N ALA A 356 23.67 -0.39 -19.03
CA ALA A 356 22.90 -1.26 -18.14
C ALA A 356 23.80 -2.34 -17.53
N LEU A 357 24.67 -2.92 -18.34
CA LEU A 357 25.66 -3.91 -17.89
C LEU A 357 26.67 -3.27 -16.91
N GLU A 358 27.25 -2.11 -17.23
CA GLU A 358 28.16 -1.38 -16.34
C GLU A 358 27.53 -1.09 -14.97
N MET A 359 26.28 -0.63 -14.96
CA MET A 359 25.54 -0.34 -13.72
C MET A 359 25.31 -1.60 -12.88
N VAL A 360 24.92 -2.70 -13.53
CA VAL A 360 24.71 -3.98 -12.88
C VAL A 360 26.03 -4.54 -12.33
N ASP A 361 27.15 -4.35 -13.04
CA ASP A 361 28.50 -4.75 -12.59
C ASP A 361 28.94 -3.99 -11.32
N GLU A 362 28.77 -2.66 -11.29
CA GLU A 362 29.11 -1.83 -10.13
C GLU A 362 28.31 -2.25 -8.89
N LEU A 363 27.02 -2.56 -9.05
CA LEU A 363 26.18 -2.96 -7.92
C LEU A 363 26.51 -4.37 -7.42
N TRP A 364 26.81 -5.30 -8.34
CA TRP A 364 27.29 -6.63 -7.97
C TRP A 364 28.60 -6.57 -7.18
N ALA A 365 29.53 -5.69 -7.58
CA ALA A 365 30.78 -5.48 -6.86
C ALA A 365 30.56 -5.01 -5.41
N LYS A 366 29.42 -4.36 -5.14
CA LYS A 366 28.98 -3.93 -3.81
C LYS A 366 28.06 -4.91 -3.10
N ARG A 367 27.94 -6.15 -3.60
CA ARG A 367 27.05 -7.20 -3.09
C ARG A 367 25.57 -6.81 -3.12
N LYS A 368 25.18 -5.97 -4.07
CA LYS A 368 23.78 -5.63 -4.36
C LYS A 368 23.36 -6.36 -5.61
N PHE A 369 22.49 -7.35 -5.43
CA PHE A 369 22.09 -8.28 -6.47
C PHE A 369 20.80 -7.77 -7.12
N PRO A 370 20.77 -7.56 -8.44
CA PRO A 370 19.52 -7.27 -9.15
C PRO A 370 18.53 -8.43 -9.02
N SER A 371 17.24 -8.17 -9.21
CA SER A 371 16.26 -9.25 -9.29
C SER A 371 16.48 -10.15 -10.51
N LEU A 372 15.93 -11.37 -10.46
CA LEU A 372 15.93 -12.28 -11.61
C LEU A 372 15.35 -11.58 -12.85
N VAL A 373 14.20 -10.91 -12.70
CA VAL A 373 13.53 -10.19 -13.78
C VAL A 373 14.43 -9.11 -14.39
N ALA A 374 15.14 -8.32 -13.56
CA ALA A 374 16.08 -7.32 -14.07
C ALA A 374 17.21 -7.95 -14.89
N CYS A 375 17.74 -9.09 -14.45
CA CYS A 375 18.75 -9.82 -15.21
C CYS A 375 18.20 -10.38 -16.52
N THR A 376 16.98 -10.95 -16.51
CA THR A 376 16.29 -11.44 -17.71
C THR A 376 16.09 -10.30 -18.73
N THR A 377 15.61 -9.14 -18.29
CA THR A 377 15.44 -7.96 -19.14
C THR A 377 16.78 -7.47 -19.72
N LEU A 378 17.87 -7.58 -18.97
CA LEU A 378 19.21 -7.25 -19.48
C LEU A 378 19.68 -8.26 -20.52
N ILE A 379 19.48 -9.57 -20.30
CA ILE A 379 19.79 -10.63 -21.27
C ILE A 379 19.01 -10.42 -22.57
N GLU A 380 17.71 -10.09 -22.48
CA GLU A 380 16.89 -9.76 -23.65
C GLU A 380 17.41 -8.52 -24.40
N GLY A 381 17.82 -7.48 -23.67
CA GLY A 381 18.45 -6.29 -24.26
C GLY A 381 19.77 -6.60 -24.96
N LEU A 382 20.63 -7.41 -24.35
CA LEU A 382 21.90 -7.85 -24.93
C LEU A 382 21.68 -8.70 -26.19
N ARG A 383 20.68 -9.59 -26.18
CA ARG A 383 20.24 -10.33 -27.37
C ARG A 383 19.80 -9.38 -28.48
N GLY A 384 18.92 -8.42 -28.19
CA GLY A 384 18.41 -7.46 -29.17
C GLY A 384 19.49 -6.58 -29.81
N THR A 385 20.63 -6.41 -29.14
CA THR A 385 21.80 -5.67 -29.64
C THR A 385 22.91 -6.55 -30.22
N GLY A 386 22.72 -7.88 -30.24
CA GLY A 386 23.69 -8.85 -30.78
C GLY A 386 24.88 -9.15 -29.86
N LYS A 387 24.86 -8.71 -28.60
CA LYS A 387 25.95 -8.86 -27.63
C LYS A 387 25.86 -10.18 -26.85
N ILE A 388 25.97 -11.28 -27.58
CA ILE A 388 25.62 -12.60 -27.06
C ILE A 388 26.65 -13.10 -26.04
N GLU A 389 27.93 -12.81 -26.21
CA GLU A 389 28.97 -13.18 -25.23
C GLU A 389 28.75 -12.51 -23.86
N GLU A 390 28.31 -11.25 -23.86
CA GLU A 390 27.99 -10.52 -22.63
C GLU A 390 26.75 -11.12 -21.95
N ALA A 391 25.74 -11.55 -22.73
CA ALA A 391 24.55 -12.22 -22.21
C ALA A 391 24.90 -13.55 -21.52
N PHE A 392 25.85 -14.30 -22.08
CA PHE A 392 26.39 -15.51 -21.47
C PHE A 392 27.16 -15.25 -20.19
N ALA A 393 28.08 -14.29 -20.22
CA ALA A 393 28.86 -13.92 -19.04
C ALA A 393 27.96 -13.47 -17.87
N LEU A 394 26.88 -12.74 -18.19
CA LEU A 394 25.88 -12.34 -17.21
C LEU A 394 25.16 -13.54 -16.58
N MET A 395 24.75 -14.52 -17.38
CA MET A 395 24.12 -15.76 -16.91
C MET A 395 25.05 -16.59 -16.02
N GLU A 396 26.30 -16.78 -16.42
CA GLU A 396 27.29 -17.49 -15.61
C GLU A 396 27.51 -16.80 -14.26
N ARG A 397 27.51 -15.47 -14.27
CA ARG A 397 27.60 -14.68 -13.03
C ARG A 397 26.35 -14.84 -12.16
N MET A 398 25.15 -14.83 -12.74
CA MET A 398 23.91 -15.09 -11.99
C MET A 398 24.01 -16.41 -11.22
N LEU A 399 24.42 -17.48 -11.90
CA LEU A 399 24.58 -18.81 -11.30
C LEU A 399 25.66 -18.82 -10.20
N LYS A 400 26.80 -18.18 -10.43
CA LYS A 400 27.90 -18.08 -9.45
C LYS A 400 27.46 -17.41 -8.15
N GLU A 401 26.61 -16.39 -8.26
CA GLU A 401 26.13 -15.59 -7.14
C GLU A 401 24.82 -16.13 -6.55
N GLY A 402 24.36 -17.30 -7.01
CA GLY A 402 23.20 -18.02 -6.45
C GLY A 402 21.84 -17.59 -6.99
N ILE A 403 21.80 -16.75 -8.04
CA ILE A 403 20.55 -16.40 -8.74
C ILE A 403 20.25 -17.51 -9.75
N VAL A 404 19.26 -18.33 -9.44
CA VAL A 404 18.86 -19.45 -10.31
C VAL A 404 17.94 -18.93 -11.43
N PRO A 405 18.36 -19.04 -12.70
CA PRO A 405 17.53 -18.66 -13.84
C PRO A 405 16.29 -19.54 -13.94
N ASP A 406 15.15 -18.95 -14.32
CA ASP A 406 13.92 -19.68 -14.62
C ASP A 406 13.83 -20.07 -16.10
N SER A 407 12.78 -20.81 -16.48
CA SER A 407 12.59 -21.24 -17.88
C SER A 407 12.58 -20.05 -18.85
N VAL A 408 12.00 -18.91 -18.47
CA VAL A 408 11.93 -17.71 -19.31
C VAL A 408 13.33 -17.17 -19.59
N THR A 409 14.13 -16.96 -18.54
CA THR A 409 15.51 -16.46 -18.64
C THR A 409 16.38 -17.40 -19.46
N TYR A 410 16.21 -18.69 -19.23
CA TYR A 410 16.91 -19.75 -19.92
C TYR A 410 16.58 -19.79 -21.43
N ASN A 411 15.30 -19.76 -21.77
CA ASN A 411 14.81 -19.74 -23.15
C ASN A 411 15.26 -18.47 -23.90
N CYS A 412 15.35 -17.33 -23.22
CA CYS A 412 15.87 -16.09 -23.82
C CYS A 412 17.33 -16.24 -24.30
N LEU A 413 18.18 -16.92 -23.53
CA LEU A 413 19.57 -17.16 -23.89
C LEU A 413 19.71 -18.20 -25.02
N LEU A 414 18.90 -19.26 -24.99
CA LEU A 414 18.82 -20.22 -26.10
C LEU A 414 18.44 -19.54 -27.41
N GLN A 415 17.44 -18.66 -27.36
CA GLN A 415 17.03 -17.92 -28.52
C GLN A 415 18.14 -16.98 -29.00
N ALA A 416 18.87 -16.33 -28.09
CA ALA A 416 20.02 -15.49 -28.43
C ALA A 416 21.11 -16.27 -29.18
N LEU A 417 21.44 -17.48 -28.72
CA LEU A 417 22.39 -18.37 -29.39
C LEU A 417 21.94 -18.81 -30.78
N CYS A 418 20.68 -19.22 -30.90
CA CYS A 418 20.10 -19.63 -32.18
C CYS A 418 20.09 -18.45 -33.17
N ASP A 419 19.86 -17.23 -32.70
CA ASP A 419 19.93 -16.03 -33.54
C ASP A 419 21.36 -15.70 -34.00
N ALA A 420 22.38 -16.07 -33.23
CA ALA A 420 23.80 -15.97 -33.60
C ALA A 420 24.29 -17.04 -34.58
N GLY A 421 23.50 -18.07 -34.87
CA GLY A 421 24.00 -19.22 -35.63
C GLY A 421 24.89 -20.16 -34.79
N ARG A 422 24.69 -20.20 -33.46
CA ARG A 422 25.44 -21.06 -32.52
C ARG A 422 24.56 -22.17 -31.92
N THR A 423 23.73 -22.84 -32.73
CA THR A 423 22.81 -23.91 -32.25
C THR A 423 23.48 -25.08 -31.52
N THR A 424 24.75 -25.40 -31.82
CA THR A 424 25.51 -26.41 -31.04
C THR A 424 25.62 -26.01 -29.58
N ASP A 425 25.95 -24.75 -29.32
CA ASP A 425 26.16 -24.25 -27.98
C ASP A 425 24.83 -24.09 -27.25
N ALA A 426 23.76 -23.74 -27.99
CA ALA A 426 22.39 -23.76 -27.49
C ALA A 426 21.98 -25.17 -27.01
N ASN A 427 22.26 -26.21 -27.80
CA ASN A 427 21.91 -27.57 -27.40
C ASN A 427 22.79 -28.09 -26.24
N LYS A 428 24.06 -27.70 -26.17
CA LYS A 428 24.91 -27.98 -24.99
C LYS A 428 24.35 -27.31 -23.74
N LEU A 429 23.91 -26.06 -23.86
CA LEU A 429 23.30 -25.31 -22.77
C LEU A 429 22.01 -26.01 -22.28
N LYS A 430 21.21 -26.59 -23.19
CA LYS A 430 20.03 -27.43 -22.85
C LYS A 430 20.40 -28.61 -21.97
N ILE A 431 21.42 -29.37 -22.37
CA ILE A 431 21.87 -30.54 -21.64
C ILE A 431 22.36 -30.14 -20.24
N LEU A 432 23.19 -29.09 -20.16
CA LEU A 432 23.70 -28.57 -18.88
C LEU A 432 22.58 -28.07 -17.95
N ALA A 433 21.51 -27.48 -18.50
CA ALA A 433 20.36 -27.05 -17.72
C ALA A 433 19.57 -28.23 -17.17
N SER A 434 19.35 -29.27 -17.98
CA SER A 434 18.71 -30.52 -17.53
C SER A 434 19.50 -31.20 -16.41
N GLU A 435 20.83 -31.25 -16.51
CA GLU A 435 21.70 -31.80 -15.46
C GLU A 435 21.59 -31.04 -14.12
N LYS A 436 21.25 -29.75 -14.16
CA LYS A 436 21.04 -28.90 -12.98
C LYS A 436 19.58 -28.87 -12.50
N GLY A 437 18.69 -29.68 -13.08
CA GLY A 437 17.29 -29.80 -12.67
C GLY A 437 16.33 -28.78 -13.28
N LEU A 438 16.77 -28.05 -14.32
CA LEU A 438 15.90 -27.22 -15.16
C LEU A 438 15.44 -28.07 -16.34
N GLU A 439 14.23 -28.62 -16.25
CA GLU A 439 13.66 -29.43 -17.32
C GLU A 439 13.26 -28.56 -18.52
N PRO A 440 13.70 -28.93 -19.75
CA PRO A 440 13.26 -28.28 -20.98
C PRO A 440 11.73 -28.35 -21.14
N ASP A 441 11.12 -27.22 -21.49
CA ASP A 441 9.70 -27.16 -21.82
C ASP A 441 9.47 -27.12 -23.35
N GLY A 442 8.21 -27.14 -23.78
CA GLY A 442 7.88 -27.10 -25.20
C GLY A 442 8.43 -25.86 -25.92
N ALA A 443 8.58 -24.72 -25.21
CA ALA A 443 9.18 -23.52 -25.78
C ALA A 443 10.69 -23.72 -25.99
N THR A 444 11.40 -24.35 -25.06
CA THR A 444 12.82 -24.72 -25.20
C THR A 444 13.07 -25.52 -26.48
N TYR A 445 12.28 -26.58 -26.72
CA TYR A 445 12.44 -27.41 -27.92
C TYR A 445 12.13 -26.65 -29.20
N ASN A 446 11.04 -25.88 -29.22
CA ASN A 446 10.67 -25.08 -30.39
C ASN A 446 11.75 -24.05 -30.76
N ILE A 447 12.35 -23.37 -29.77
CA ILE A 447 13.47 -22.42 -29.99
C ILE A 447 14.65 -23.11 -30.69
N LEU A 448 15.04 -24.29 -30.19
CA LEU A 448 16.16 -25.03 -30.77
C LEU A 448 15.83 -25.55 -32.17
N VAL A 449 14.67 -26.18 -32.37
CA VAL A 449 14.23 -26.68 -33.69
C VAL A 449 14.21 -25.55 -34.71
N TYR A 450 13.66 -24.39 -34.34
CA TYR A 450 13.69 -23.18 -35.17
C TYR A 450 15.12 -22.73 -35.50
N GLY A 451 16.02 -22.71 -34.50
CA GLY A 451 17.43 -22.41 -34.70
C GLY A 451 18.13 -23.35 -35.67
N TYR A 452 17.98 -24.67 -35.47
CA TYR A 452 18.55 -25.71 -36.34
C TYR A 452 18.01 -25.63 -37.77
N SER A 453 16.72 -25.32 -37.91
CA SER A 453 16.07 -25.07 -39.20
C SER A 453 16.70 -23.87 -39.93
N ARG A 454 16.89 -22.74 -39.24
CA ARG A 454 17.52 -21.54 -39.81
C ARG A 454 18.98 -21.74 -40.23
N GLU A 455 19.75 -22.53 -39.48
CA GLU A 455 21.14 -22.85 -39.81
C GLU A 455 21.27 -23.95 -40.88
N GLY A 456 20.17 -24.60 -41.28
CA GLY A 456 20.19 -25.72 -42.24
C GLY A 456 20.75 -27.03 -41.66
N ARG A 457 20.85 -27.13 -40.33
CA ARG A 457 21.38 -28.29 -39.61
C ARG A 457 20.28 -29.32 -39.32
N ARG A 458 19.86 -29.99 -40.40
CA ARG A 458 18.65 -30.84 -40.42
C ARG A 458 18.70 -32.01 -39.44
N LYS A 459 19.77 -32.81 -39.47
CA LYS A 459 19.84 -34.08 -38.73
C LYS A 459 19.71 -33.85 -37.23
N GLU A 460 20.39 -32.82 -36.74
CA GLU A 460 20.34 -32.43 -35.32
C GLU A 460 18.97 -31.86 -34.94
N GLY A 461 18.32 -31.13 -35.85
CA GLY A 461 16.94 -30.68 -35.66
C GLY A 461 15.92 -31.82 -35.61
N GLU A 462 16.07 -32.86 -36.44
CA GLU A 462 15.19 -34.05 -36.43
C GLU A 462 15.27 -34.80 -35.10
N VAL A 463 16.49 -35.02 -34.59
CA VAL A 463 16.70 -35.67 -33.28
C VAL A 463 16.02 -34.89 -32.16
N LEU A 464 16.05 -33.56 -32.21
CA LEU A 464 15.36 -32.71 -31.23
C LEU A 464 13.84 -32.78 -31.34
N VAL A 465 13.29 -32.96 -32.55
CA VAL A 465 11.84 -33.15 -32.75
C VAL A 465 11.39 -34.49 -32.19
N GLU A 466 12.17 -35.56 -32.41
CA GLU A 466 11.89 -36.87 -31.82
C GLU A 466 11.90 -36.80 -30.28
N GLU A 467 12.94 -36.18 -29.71
CA GLU A 467 13.04 -35.97 -28.25
C GLU A 467 11.86 -35.13 -27.71
N MET A 468 11.42 -34.12 -28.45
CA MET A 468 10.28 -33.28 -28.10
C MET A 468 8.97 -34.07 -28.05
N LEU A 469 8.74 -34.95 -29.04
CA LEU A 469 7.56 -35.81 -29.13
C LEU A 469 7.55 -36.88 -28.02
N ASP A 470 8.71 -37.48 -27.72
CA ASP A 470 8.86 -38.47 -26.65
C ASP A 470 8.52 -37.89 -25.27
N ARG A 471 8.78 -36.59 -25.07
CA ARG A 471 8.40 -35.85 -23.86
C ARG A 471 6.97 -35.31 -23.87
N GLY A 472 6.20 -35.58 -24.93
CA GLY A 472 4.79 -35.21 -25.04
C GLY A 472 4.53 -33.76 -25.48
N PHE A 473 5.53 -33.07 -26.04
CA PHE A 473 5.37 -31.72 -26.59
C PHE A 473 5.10 -31.76 -28.10
N ILE A 474 4.31 -30.81 -28.60
CA ILE A 474 3.92 -30.74 -30.01
C ILE A 474 4.78 -29.69 -30.73
N PRO A 475 5.55 -30.07 -31.78
CA PRO A 475 6.36 -29.13 -32.55
C PRO A 475 5.53 -28.01 -33.19
N ASP A 476 6.09 -26.80 -33.19
CA ASP A 476 5.55 -25.70 -33.97
C ASP A 476 5.58 -26.01 -35.48
N LEU A 477 4.42 -25.87 -36.14
CA LEU A 477 4.21 -26.27 -37.53
C LEU A 477 5.11 -25.49 -38.50
N ASP A 478 5.34 -24.20 -38.28
CA ASP A 478 6.18 -23.36 -39.16
C ASP A 478 7.65 -23.77 -39.06
N SER A 479 8.12 -23.99 -37.84
CA SER A 479 9.49 -24.44 -37.56
C SER A 479 9.76 -25.85 -38.10
N TYR A 480 8.82 -26.78 -37.90
CA TYR A 480 8.89 -28.15 -38.42
C TYR A 480 8.82 -28.19 -39.94
N ASN A 481 7.87 -27.47 -40.56
CA ASN A 481 7.74 -27.42 -42.01
C ASN A 481 9.01 -26.84 -42.65
N ARG A 482 9.61 -25.79 -42.09
CA ARG A 482 10.89 -25.25 -42.60
C ARG A 482 12.05 -26.23 -42.49
N LEU A 483 12.15 -26.96 -41.36
CA LEU A 483 13.15 -28.02 -41.18
C LEU A 483 12.97 -29.14 -42.25
N MET A 484 11.72 -29.42 -42.61
CA MET A 484 11.34 -30.42 -43.61
C MET A 484 11.48 -29.92 -45.07
N ASP A 485 11.16 -28.67 -45.37
CA ASP A 485 11.20 -28.05 -46.71
C ASP A 485 12.62 -27.93 -47.30
N GLY A 486 13.66 -28.03 -46.47
CA GLY A 486 15.04 -28.30 -46.91
C GLY A 486 15.18 -29.54 -47.81
N LEU A 487 14.14 -30.39 -47.90
CA LEU A 487 14.03 -31.51 -48.85
C LEU A 487 13.69 -31.10 -50.29
N CYS A 488 13.09 -29.93 -50.52
CA CYS A 488 12.50 -29.58 -51.82
C CYS A 488 13.41 -28.74 -52.75
N GLY A 489 14.55 -28.22 -52.27
CA GLY A 489 15.50 -27.45 -53.08
C GLY A 489 16.59 -28.27 -53.79
N GLY A 490 16.79 -29.55 -53.44
CA GLY A 490 17.87 -30.39 -53.96
C GLY A 490 17.54 -31.24 -55.20
N LYS A 491 16.28 -31.20 -55.67
CA LYS A 491 15.85 -31.98 -56.85
C LYS A 491 14.82 -31.21 -57.65
N LYS A 492 15.27 -30.36 -58.58
CA LYS A 492 14.61 -30.09 -59.87
C LYS A 492 15.45 -29.12 -60.71
N SER A 493 16.29 -29.66 -61.60
CA SER A 493 16.45 -29.15 -62.98
C SER A 493 17.49 -29.96 -63.76
N VAL A 494 17.21 -31.22 -64.11
CA VAL A 494 17.77 -31.79 -65.35
C VAL A 494 16.70 -32.65 -66.02
N SER A 495 16.50 -32.39 -67.31
CA SER A 495 15.73 -33.15 -68.30
C SER A 495 14.20 -33.00 -68.29
N HIS A 496 13.70 -32.03 -69.05
CA HIS A 496 12.99 -32.32 -70.32
C HIS A 496 12.53 -31.02 -70.97
N GLN A 497 13.24 -30.60 -72.03
CA GLN A 497 12.64 -30.16 -73.30
C GLN A 497 13.74 -29.65 -74.26
N ARG A 498 14.28 -30.59 -75.05
CA ARG A 498 14.73 -30.30 -76.41
C ARG A 498 13.91 -31.18 -77.34
N LYS A 499 12.91 -30.60 -78.01
CA LYS A 499 12.62 -30.91 -79.42
C LYS A 499 11.66 -29.87 -80.02
N VAL A 500 12.26 -28.96 -80.78
CA VAL A 500 11.91 -28.60 -82.17
C VAL A 500 10.45 -28.26 -82.46
N ARG A 501 10.22 -26.98 -82.81
CA ARG A 501 9.52 -26.64 -84.06
C ARG A 501 10.18 -25.41 -84.68
N ARG A 502 10.79 -25.64 -85.85
CA ARG A 502 11.06 -24.65 -86.90
C ARG A 502 9.74 -24.33 -87.60
N GLY A 503 9.61 -23.10 -88.10
CA GLY A 503 8.51 -22.61 -88.90
C GLY A 503 8.41 -21.11 -88.73
#